data_AF-A0A843G0W7-F1
#
_entry.id   AF-A0A843G0W7-F1
#
_cell.length_a   1.000
_cell.length_b   1.000
_cell.length_c   1.000
_cell.angle_alpha   90.00
_cell.angle_beta   90.00
_cell.angle_gamma   90.00
#
_symmetry.space_group_name_H-M   'P 1'
#
loop_
_entity.id
_entity.type
_entity.pdbx_description
1 polymer ?
#
loop_
_entity_poly.entity_id
_entity_poly.type
_entity_poly.pdbx_seq_one_letter_code
_entity_poly.pdbx_strand_id
1 'polypeptide(L)'
;MELLALLGGLSGTHPHLALALGFIFNFAVAYIIIRFIYCRKAANQNFVFTFLAFNSVVYFIMGLFTSIELSIGAGFGLFALFSVLRYRTEAVPIRDMTYLFIMLSLPILNSVFFSGGEYGKIIVSDVLIIGVILLLETGLGFKHTLSKCILYEKIELIKPERKADMLRDLRER
;
A
#
# COMPACT_ATOMS: atom_id res chain seq x y z
N MET A 1 -25.27 -14.03 -2.81
CA MET A 1 -26.47 -13.16 -2.73
C MET A 1 -26.99 -13.04 -1.30
N GLU A 2 -27.15 -14.13 -0.53
CA GLU A 2 -27.61 -14.05 0.87
C GLU A 2 -26.65 -13.29 1.81
N LEU A 3 -25.34 -13.43 1.65
CA LEU A 3 -24.36 -12.71 2.49
C LEU A 3 -24.42 -11.18 2.33
N LEU A 4 -24.68 -10.71 1.10
CA LEU A 4 -24.83 -9.28 0.79
C LEU A 4 -26.15 -8.72 1.32
N ALA A 5 -27.22 -9.53 1.31
CA ALA A 5 -28.52 -9.17 1.88
C ALA A 5 -28.50 -9.10 3.42
N LEU A 6 -27.77 -10.02 4.07
CA LEU A 6 -27.55 -9.98 5.52
C LEU A 6 -26.71 -8.76 5.96
N LEU A 7 -25.69 -8.39 5.18
CA LEU A 7 -24.90 -7.17 5.44
C LEU A 7 -25.73 -5.89 5.28
N GLY A 8 -26.62 -5.83 4.28
CA GLY A 8 -27.57 -4.73 4.10
C GLY A 8 -28.57 -4.57 5.25
N GLY A 9 -29.02 -5.67 5.87
CA GLY A 9 -29.92 -5.62 7.02
C GLY A 9 -29.25 -5.16 8.33
N LEU A 10 -27.96 -5.46 8.48
CA LEU A 10 -27.16 -5.07 9.67
C LEU A 10 -26.74 -3.60 9.65
N SER A 11 -26.49 -3.01 8.47
CA SER A 11 -26.04 -1.61 8.39
C SER A 11 -27.10 -0.59 8.76
N GLY A 12 -28.39 -0.92 8.61
CA GLY A 12 -29.51 -0.04 8.95
C GLY A 12 -29.90 -0.04 10.44
N THR A 13 -29.53 -1.07 11.21
CA THR A 13 -29.99 -1.25 12.61
C THR A 13 -28.89 -1.03 13.65
N HIS A 14 -27.61 -1.26 13.29
CA HIS A 14 -26.48 -1.11 14.21
C HIS A 14 -25.24 -0.53 13.50
N PRO A 15 -25.06 0.82 13.49
CA PRO A 15 -23.98 1.48 12.73
C PRO A 15 -22.56 1.08 13.18
N HIS A 16 -22.40 0.69 14.44
CA HIS A 16 -21.14 0.20 14.99
C HIS A 16 -20.77 -1.20 14.47
N LEU A 17 -21.75 -2.09 14.24
CA LEU A 17 -21.50 -3.41 13.65
C LEU A 17 -21.15 -3.28 12.16
N ALA A 18 -21.81 -2.34 11.46
CA ALA A 18 -21.50 -2.00 10.08
C ALA A 18 -20.02 -1.57 9.94
N LEU A 19 -19.56 -0.65 10.79
CA LEU A 19 -18.18 -0.19 10.80
C LEU A 19 -17.19 -1.35 11.01
N ALA A 20 -17.45 -2.22 12.00
CA ALA A 20 -16.59 -3.35 12.31
C ALA A 20 -16.51 -4.38 11.16
N LEU A 21 -17.65 -4.69 10.53
CA LEU A 21 -17.70 -5.63 9.41
C LEU A 21 -16.98 -5.07 8.17
N GLY A 22 -17.19 -3.80 7.85
CA GLY A 22 -16.48 -3.16 6.74
C GLY A 22 -14.97 -3.05 7.02
N PHE A 23 -14.56 -2.83 8.27
CA PHE A 23 -13.16 -2.86 8.66
C PHE A 23 -12.53 -4.23 8.43
N ILE A 24 -13.18 -5.31 8.89
CA ILE A 24 -12.69 -6.68 8.69
C ILE A 24 -12.54 -6.97 7.19
N PHE A 25 -13.50 -6.55 6.38
CA PHE A 25 -13.44 -6.73 4.94
C PHE A 25 -12.29 -5.93 4.31
N ASN A 26 -12.17 -4.64 4.60
CA ASN A 26 -11.09 -3.79 4.09
C ASN A 26 -9.71 -4.32 4.53
N PHE A 27 -9.58 -4.70 5.80
CA PHE A 27 -8.35 -5.25 6.35
C PHE A 27 -7.99 -6.59 5.70
N ALA A 28 -8.96 -7.45 5.41
CA ALA A 28 -8.72 -8.70 4.69
C ALA A 28 -8.18 -8.44 3.27
N VAL A 29 -8.75 -7.48 2.55
CA VAL A 29 -8.28 -7.07 1.22
C VAL A 29 -6.86 -6.49 1.28
N ALA A 30 -6.62 -5.58 2.22
CA ALA A 30 -5.29 -5.01 2.47
C ALA A 30 -4.25 -6.11 2.81
N TYR A 31 -4.62 -7.05 3.69
CA TYR A 31 -3.78 -8.17 4.05
C TYR A 31 -3.46 -9.07 2.86
N ILE A 32 -4.44 -9.36 1.99
CA ILE A 32 -4.22 -10.14 0.76
C ILE A 32 -3.22 -9.43 -0.16
N ILE A 33 -3.39 -8.13 -0.40
CA ILE A 33 -2.48 -7.34 -1.23
C ILE A 33 -1.05 -7.42 -0.67
N ILE A 34 -0.89 -7.22 0.65
CA ILE A 34 0.44 -7.24 1.27
C ILE A 34 1.04 -8.64 1.23
N ARG A 35 0.28 -9.66 1.63
CA ARG A 35 0.80 -11.02 1.77
C ARG A 35 1.16 -11.65 0.43
N PHE A 36 0.29 -11.51 -0.58
CA PHE A 36 0.46 -12.19 -1.86
C PHE A 36 1.25 -11.37 -2.89
N ILE A 37 1.15 -10.04 -2.85
CA ILE A 37 1.79 -9.18 -3.85
C ILE A 37 3.07 -8.56 -3.27
N TYR A 38 2.95 -7.80 -2.19
CA TYR A 38 4.07 -7.05 -1.64
C TYR A 38 5.19 -7.98 -1.12
N CYS A 39 4.85 -8.90 -0.21
CA CYS A 39 5.82 -9.79 0.43
C CYS A 39 6.46 -10.81 -0.54
N ARG A 40 5.86 -11.06 -1.71
CA ARG A 40 6.44 -11.97 -2.71
C ARG A 40 7.69 -11.38 -3.38
N LYS A 41 7.82 -10.05 -3.41
CA LYS A 41 8.84 -9.36 -4.22
C LYS A 41 9.61 -8.27 -3.48
N ALA A 42 9.18 -7.89 -2.28
CA ALA A 42 9.93 -7.00 -1.39
C ALA A 42 11.02 -7.81 -0.67
N ALA A 43 12.29 -7.43 -0.88
CA ALA A 43 13.44 -8.04 -0.21
C ALA A 43 13.55 -7.63 1.28
N ASN A 44 12.84 -6.57 1.70
CA ASN A 44 12.86 -6.04 3.05
C ASN A 44 11.42 -5.75 3.51
N GLN A 45 10.92 -6.46 4.51
CA GLN A 45 9.50 -6.43 4.93
C GLN A 45 9.18 -5.31 5.93
N ASN A 46 10.08 -4.35 6.11
CA ASN A 46 10.00 -3.34 7.17
C ASN A 46 8.75 -2.45 7.08
N PHE A 47 8.12 -2.33 5.91
CA PHE A 47 6.93 -1.49 5.70
C PHE A 47 5.59 -2.21 5.88
N VAL A 48 5.57 -3.54 6.08
CA VAL A 48 4.32 -4.30 6.26
C VAL A 48 3.49 -3.75 7.42
N PHE A 49 4.16 -3.49 8.56
CA PHE A 49 3.52 -2.89 9.73
C PHE A 49 2.96 -1.50 9.40
N THR A 50 3.76 -0.65 8.75
CA THR A 50 3.36 0.70 8.36
C THR A 50 2.11 0.66 7.49
N PHE A 51 2.06 -0.19 6.47
CA PHE A 51 0.92 -0.27 5.56
C PHE A 51 -0.36 -0.70 6.25
N LEU A 52 -0.32 -1.77 7.05
CA LEU A 52 -1.50 -2.25 7.78
C LEU A 52 -1.96 -1.26 8.85
N ALA A 53 -1.03 -0.61 9.55
CA ALA A 53 -1.34 0.39 10.56
C ALA A 53 -2.02 1.62 9.94
N PHE A 54 -1.45 2.18 8.87
CA PHE A 54 -2.05 3.32 8.15
C PHE A 54 -3.40 2.96 7.56
N ASN A 55 -3.52 1.81 6.90
CA ASN A 55 -4.78 1.32 6.34
C ASN A 55 -5.89 1.27 7.40
N SER A 56 -5.56 0.69 8.57
CA SER A 56 -6.50 0.58 9.68
C SER A 56 -6.91 1.93 10.25
N VAL A 57 -5.94 2.82 10.50
CA VAL A 57 -6.20 4.16 11.06
C VAL A 57 -7.08 4.98 10.10
N VAL A 58 -6.78 4.97 8.80
CA VAL A 58 -7.56 5.72 7.81
C VAL A 58 -8.99 5.19 7.71
N TYR A 59 -9.19 3.87 7.77
CA TYR A 59 -10.55 3.30 7.77
C TYR A 59 -11.40 3.86 8.92
N PHE A 60 -10.87 3.83 10.14
CA PHE A 60 -11.60 4.33 11.31
C PHE A 60 -11.80 5.85 11.26
N ILE A 61 -10.81 6.62 10.80
CA ILE A 61 -10.98 8.06 10.58
C ILE A 61 -12.15 8.31 9.63
N MET A 62 -12.21 7.60 8.51
CA MET A 62 -13.28 7.78 7.52
C MET A 62 -14.65 7.35 8.06
N GLY A 63 -14.72 6.27 8.84
CA GLY A 63 -15.96 5.81 9.46
C GLY A 63 -16.49 6.72 10.57
N LEU A 64 -15.63 7.55 11.18
CA LEU A 64 -16.03 8.54 12.18
C LEU A 64 -16.53 9.86 11.56
N PHE A 65 -16.23 10.11 10.28
CA PHE A 65 -16.72 11.29 9.57
C PHE A 65 -18.19 11.07 9.19
N THR A 66 -19.10 11.71 9.93
CA THR A 66 -20.55 11.43 9.87
C THR A 66 -21.33 12.23 8.83
N SER A 67 -20.74 13.23 8.17
CA SER A 67 -21.30 13.91 6.99
C SER A 67 -20.38 15.03 6.55
N ILE A 68 -20.47 15.40 5.27
CA ILE A 68 -19.86 16.56 4.58
C ILE A 68 -18.67 16.19 3.68
N GLU A 69 -18.90 16.34 2.36
CA GLU A 69 -17.92 16.63 1.30
C GLU A 69 -16.56 15.92 1.38
N LEU A 70 -16.59 14.61 1.67
CA LEU A 70 -15.41 13.75 1.79
C LEU A 70 -14.47 13.82 0.56
N SER A 71 -15.02 14.11 -0.62
CA SER A 71 -14.30 14.04 -1.90
C SER A 71 -13.11 15.00 -1.99
N ILE A 72 -13.23 16.24 -1.49
CA ILE A 72 -12.17 17.25 -1.65
C ILE A 72 -11.16 17.13 -0.50
N GLY A 73 -11.63 17.03 0.74
CA GLY A 73 -10.78 16.89 1.93
C GLY A 73 -9.92 15.63 1.93
N ALA A 74 -10.45 14.50 1.47
CA ALA A 74 -9.67 13.26 1.35
C ALA A 74 -8.55 13.38 0.31
N GLY A 75 -8.81 14.02 -0.84
CA GLY A 75 -7.80 14.31 -1.85
C GLY A 75 -6.69 15.21 -1.31
N PHE A 76 -7.06 16.30 -0.64
CA PHE A 76 -6.10 17.20 0.00
C PHE A 76 -5.27 16.52 1.09
N GLY A 77 -5.88 15.68 1.94
CA GLY A 77 -5.17 14.93 2.97
C GLY A 77 -4.11 13.99 2.39
N LEU A 78 -4.42 13.35 1.26
CA LEU A 78 -3.51 12.46 0.57
C LEU A 78 -2.35 13.21 -0.11
N PHE A 79 -2.61 14.38 -0.70
CA PHE A 79 -1.56 15.28 -1.22
C PHE A 79 -0.68 15.87 -0.11
N ALA A 80 -1.25 16.22 1.04
CA ALA A 80 -0.51 16.71 2.20
C ALA A 80 0.43 15.62 2.75
N LEU A 81 -0.08 14.38 2.85
CA LEU A 81 0.73 13.24 3.25
C LEU A 81 1.90 13.01 2.28
N PHE A 82 1.67 13.09 0.97
CA PHE A 82 2.74 12.98 -0.02
C PHE A 82 3.81 14.07 0.11
N SER A 83 3.38 15.31 0.37
CA SER A 83 4.31 16.41 0.62
C SER A 83 5.23 16.07 1.79
N VAL A 84 4.68 15.61 2.92
CA VAL A 84 5.47 15.26 4.11
C VAL A 84 6.36 14.02 3.87
N LEU A 85 5.85 12.99 3.20
CA LEU A 85 6.59 11.76 2.94
C LEU A 85 7.76 11.95 1.96
N ARG A 86 7.67 12.93 1.05
CA ARG A 86 8.75 13.23 0.09
C ARG A 86 9.99 13.88 0.74
N TYR A 87 9.84 14.51 1.91
CA TYR A 87 10.92 15.23 2.59
C TYR A 87 11.55 14.46 3.77
N ARG A 88 11.32 13.14 3.87
CA ARG A 88 11.99 12.32 4.89
C ARG A 88 13.47 12.13 4.51
N THR A 89 14.33 12.11 5.52
CA THR A 89 15.80 11.98 5.40
C THR A 89 16.26 10.69 4.72
N GLU A 90 15.46 9.62 4.76
CA GLU A 90 15.65 8.42 3.93
C GLU A 90 14.61 8.40 2.81
N ALA A 91 15.08 8.38 1.56
CA ALA A 91 14.22 8.28 0.40
C ALA A 91 13.57 6.89 0.37
N VAL A 92 12.27 6.83 0.69
CA VAL A 92 11.48 5.59 0.57
C VAL A 92 11.47 5.16 -0.90
N PRO A 93 11.79 3.88 -1.22
CA PRO A 93 11.74 3.39 -2.58
C PRO A 93 10.38 3.66 -3.24
N ILE A 94 10.39 3.99 -4.54
CA ILE A 94 9.17 4.35 -5.30
C ILE A 94 8.09 3.25 -5.17
N ARG A 95 8.50 1.98 -5.12
CA ARG A 95 7.60 0.85 -4.90
C ARG A 95 6.84 0.98 -3.56
N ASP A 96 7.57 1.17 -2.46
CA ASP A 96 6.96 1.23 -1.13
C ASP A 96 6.03 2.44 -0.98
N MET A 97 6.37 3.58 -1.59
CA MET A 97 5.48 4.75 -1.65
C MET A 97 4.17 4.47 -2.41
N THR A 98 4.23 3.68 -3.48
CA THR A 98 3.04 3.33 -4.27
C THR A 98 2.10 2.41 -3.48
N TYR A 99 2.65 1.42 -2.79
CA TYR A 99 1.86 0.55 -1.90
C TYR A 99 1.27 1.33 -0.73
N LEU A 100 2.02 2.27 -0.16
CA LEU A 100 1.53 3.15 0.89
C LEU A 100 0.31 3.95 0.41
N PHE A 101 0.36 4.51 -0.80
CA PHE A 101 -0.77 5.25 -1.38
C PHE A 101 -2.01 4.36 -1.55
N ILE A 102 -1.84 3.17 -2.13
CA ILE A 102 -2.94 2.21 -2.29
C ILE A 102 -3.56 1.88 -0.93
N MET A 103 -2.73 1.66 0.09
CA MET A 103 -3.16 1.31 1.44
C MET A 103 -3.88 2.44 2.16
N LEU A 104 -3.70 3.69 1.73
CA LEU A 104 -4.44 4.84 2.25
C LEU A 104 -5.72 5.13 1.48
N SER A 105 -5.71 4.95 0.16
CA SER A 105 -6.88 5.19 -0.68
C SER A 105 -7.94 4.08 -0.54
N LEU A 106 -7.52 2.83 -0.37
CA LEU A 106 -8.41 1.67 -0.28
C LEU A 106 -9.41 1.77 0.89
N PRO A 107 -9.01 2.10 2.14
CA PRO A 107 -9.94 2.34 3.24
C PRO A 107 -10.95 3.45 2.98
N ILE A 108 -10.51 4.53 2.33
CA ILE A 108 -11.37 5.67 2.01
C ILE A 108 -12.49 5.20 1.07
N LEU A 109 -12.12 4.48 -0.01
CA LEU A 109 -13.08 3.94 -0.96
C LEU A 109 -14.05 2.95 -0.30
N ASN A 110 -13.53 2.00 0.49
CA ASN A 110 -14.34 0.96 1.12
C ASN A 110 -15.28 1.55 2.17
N SER A 111 -14.81 2.52 2.98
CA SER A 111 -15.64 3.18 3.98
C SER A 111 -16.81 3.94 3.32
N VAL A 112 -16.58 4.62 2.20
CA VAL A 112 -17.63 5.38 1.50
C VAL A 112 -18.71 4.45 0.96
N PHE A 113 -18.32 3.40 0.24
CA PHE A 113 -19.29 2.48 -0.36
C PHE A 113 -19.98 1.60 0.68
N PHE A 114 -19.31 1.24 1.77
CA PHE A 114 -19.91 0.45 2.85
C PHE A 114 -21.00 1.25 3.58
N SER A 115 -20.74 2.53 3.89
CA SER A 115 -21.75 3.43 4.46
C SER A 115 -22.92 3.69 3.51
N GLY A 116 -22.68 3.66 2.19
CA GLY A 116 -23.72 3.76 1.17
C GLY A 116 -24.50 2.45 0.90
N GLY A 117 -24.16 1.34 1.56
CA GLY A 117 -24.76 0.03 1.31
C GLY A 117 -24.45 -0.56 -0.08
N GLU A 118 -23.44 -0.01 -0.77
CA GLU A 118 -23.11 -0.34 -2.16
C GLU A 118 -22.11 -1.50 -2.25
N TYR A 119 -22.40 -2.60 -1.56
CA TYR A 119 -21.46 -3.72 -1.38
C TYR A 119 -20.96 -4.35 -2.69
N GLY A 120 -21.78 -4.32 -3.75
CA GLY A 120 -21.37 -4.79 -5.07
C GLY A 120 -20.24 -3.94 -5.67
N LYS A 121 -20.29 -2.61 -5.49
CA LYS A 121 -19.24 -1.71 -5.96
C LYS A 121 -17.93 -1.96 -5.23
N ILE A 122 -17.97 -2.26 -3.92
CA ILE A 122 -16.78 -2.58 -3.11
C ILE A 122 -16.05 -3.80 -3.68
N ILE A 123 -16.77 -4.89 -3.92
CA ILE A 123 -16.15 -6.14 -4.41
C ILE A 123 -15.53 -5.90 -5.79
N VAL A 124 -16.26 -5.22 -6.69
CA VAL A 124 -15.76 -4.92 -8.04
C VAL A 124 -14.53 -4.00 -7.98
N SER A 125 -14.56 -2.94 -7.18
CA SER A 125 -13.41 -2.02 -7.07
C SER A 125 -12.18 -2.74 -6.51
N ASP A 126 -12.35 -3.54 -5.46
CA ASP A 126 -11.23 -4.22 -4.80
C ASP A 126 -10.62 -5.29 -5.70
N VAL A 127 -11.44 -6.06 -6.41
CA VAL A 127 -10.96 -7.03 -7.40
C VAL A 127 -10.22 -6.34 -8.55
N LEU A 128 -10.72 -5.21 -9.04
CA LEU A 128 -10.03 -4.45 -10.10
C LEU A 128 -8.71 -3.86 -9.62
N ILE A 129 -8.67 -3.28 -8.41
CA ILE A 129 -7.43 -2.76 -7.82
C ILE A 129 -6.41 -3.88 -7.67
N ILE A 130 -6.79 -5.01 -7.07
CA ILE A 130 -5.92 -6.19 -6.96
C ILE A 130 -5.44 -6.65 -8.34
N GLY A 131 -6.35 -6.76 -9.31
CA GLY A 131 -6.04 -7.19 -10.68
C GLY A 131 -5.01 -6.29 -11.37
N VAL A 132 -5.17 -4.96 -11.24
CA VAL A 132 -4.22 -3.99 -11.78
C VAL A 132 -2.86 -4.11 -11.12
N ILE A 133 -2.81 -4.22 -9.79
CA ILE A 133 -1.54 -4.37 -9.06
C ILE A 133 -0.86 -5.68 -9.48
N LEU A 134 -1.60 -6.79 -9.56
CA LEU A 134 -1.07 -8.08 -10.02
C LEU A 134 -0.52 -8.00 -11.45
N LEU A 135 -1.23 -7.33 -12.36
CA LEU A 135 -0.81 -7.16 -13.75
C LEU A 135 0.46 -6.31 -13.84
N LEU A 136 0.52 -5.19 -13.12
CA LEU A 136 1.71 -4.31 -13.08
C LEU A 136 2.91 -5.02 -12.44
N GLU A 137 2.69 -5.80 -11.39
CA GLU A 137 3.75 -6.50 -10.67
C GLU A 137 4.27 -7.72 -11.45
N THR A 138 3.42 -8.40 -12.24
CA THR A 138 3.77 -9.62 -12.98
C THR A 138 4.19 -9.34 -14.43
N GLY A 139 3.61 -8.33 -15.08
CA GLY A 139 3.68 -8.14 -16.54
C GLY A 139 4.80 -7.24 -17.06
N LEU A 140 5.42 -6.39 -16.23
CA LEU A 140 6.32 -5.33 -16.73
C LEU A 140 7.81 -5.51 -16.45
N GLY A 141 8.25 -6.71 -16.06
CA GLY A 141 9.67 -7.08 -16.19
C GLY A 141 10.69 -6.13 -15.55
N PHE A 142 10.30 -5.35 -14.53
CA PHE A 142 11.21 -4.46 -13.81
C PHE A 142 12.20 -5.32 -13.01
N LYS A 143 13.32 -5.65 -13.64
CA LYS A 143 14.49 -6.22 -12.98
C LYS A 143 14.90 -5.27 -11.87
N HIS A 144 14.65 -5.67 -10.64
CA HIS A 144 15.12 -4.96 -9.47
C HIS A 144 16.65 -5.01 -9.49
N THR A 145 17.28 -3.93 -9.92
CA THR A 145 18.73 -3.78 -9.78
C THR A 145 19.00 -3.60 -8.30
N LEU A 146 19.33 -4.69 -7.61
CA LEU A 146 19.79 -4.67 -6.23
C LEU A 146 21.09 -3.85 -6.20
N SER A 147 21.01 -2.63 -5.70
CA SER A 147 22.17 -1.78 -5.47
C SER A 147 22.59 -1.93 -4.02
N LYS A 148 23.81 -2.42 -3.79
CA LYS A 148 24.42 -2.48 -2.45
C LYS A 148 25.42 -1.33 -2.36
N CYS A 149 25.20 -0.40 -1.44
CA CYS A 149 26.21 0.59 -1.12
C CYS A 149 27.33 -0.13 -0.36
N ILE A 150 28.54 -0.14 -0.91
CA ILE A 150 29.72 -0.77 -0.31
C ILE A 150 30.69 0.34 0.01
N LEU A 151 31.03 0.51 1.30
CA LEU A 151 32.13 1.38 1.70
C LEU A 151 33.43 0.73 1.23
N TYR A 152 34.03 1.29 0.18
CA TYR A 152 35.20 0.71 -0.45
C TYR A 152 36.48 1.35 0.07
N GLU A 153 37.28 0.57 0.80
CA GLU A 153 38.46 1.06 1.50
C GLU A 153 39.70 1.20 0.61
N LYS A 154 39.76 0.44 -0.50
CA LYS A 154 40.91 0.43 -1.43
C LYS A 154 40.80 1.54 -2.47
N ILE A 155 41.13 2.77 -2.07
CA ILE A 155 41.03 3.98 -2.91
C ILE A 155 41.82 3.86 -4.23
N GLU A 156 42.90 3.09 -4.26
CA GLU A 156 43.72 2.86 -5.46
C GLU A 156 43.00 2.12 -6.60
N LEU A 157 41.99 1.31 -6.27
CA LEU A 157 41.23 0.49 -7.22
C LEU A 157 39.98 1.21 -7.75
N ILE A 158 39.67 2.40 -7.25
CA ILE A 158 38.52 3.21 -7.68
C ILE A 158 38.77 3.87 -9.05
N LYS A 159 40.03 3.94 -9.50
CA LYS A 159 40.38 4.56 -10.78
C LYS A 159 39.74 3.83 -11.96
N PRO A 160 39.31 4.55 -13.02
CA PRO A 160 38.68 3.94 -14.20
C PRO A 160 39.53 2.84 -14.83
N GLU A 161 40.86 3.01 -14.83
CA GLU A 161 41.80 2.04 -15.41
C GLU A 161 41.81 0.68 -14.67
N ARG A 162 41.45 0.66 -13.38
CA ARG A 162 41.51 -0.52 -12.50
C ARG A 162 40.14 -1.12 -12.21
N LYS A 163 39.12 -0.79 -13.00
CA LYS A 163 37.74 -1.29 -12.85
C LYS A 163 37.66 -2.82 -12.81
N ALA A 164 38.48 -3.51 -13.61
CA ALA A 164 38.51 -4.97 -13.64
C ALA A 164 38.99 -5.58 -12.31
N ASP A 165 40.01 -4.98 -11.70
CA ASP A 165 40.57 -5.42 -10.43
C ASP A 165 39.62 -5.09 -9.26
N MET A 166 38.97 -3.93 -9.30
CA MET A 166 37.91 -3.57 -8.35
C MET A 166 36.75 -4.56 -8.40
N LEU A 167 36.29 -4.95 -9.60
CA LEU A 167 35.21 -5.93 -9.75
C LEU A 167 35.61 -7.34 -9.28
N ARG A 168 36.88 -7.73 -9.41
CA ARG A 168 37.39 -8.99 -8.85
C ARG A 168 37.34 -8.99 -7.33
N ASP A 169 37.89 -7.94 -6.71
CA ASP A 169 37.92 -7.78 -5.25
C ASP A 169 36.50 -7.73 -4.65
N LEU A 170 35.55 -7.09 -5.33
CA LEU A 170 34.13 -7.06 -4.94
C LEU A 170 33.40 -8.41 -5.11
N ARG A 171 33.87 -9.32 -5.98
CA ARG A 171 33.29 -10.65 -6.18
C ARG A 171 33.82 -11.68 -5.20
N GLU A 172 35.02 -11.48 -4.67
CA GLU A 172 35.63 -12.34 -3.66
C GLU A 172 35.07 -12.10 -2.23
N ARG A 173 34.24 -11.06 -2.06
CA ARG A 173 33.55 -10.69 -0.82
C ARG A 173 32.06 -11.02 -0.88
#